data_AF-A0A415LTB7-F1
#
_entry.id   AF-A0A415LTB7-F1
#
_cell.length_a   1.000
_cell.length_b   1.000
_cell.length_c   1.000
_cell.angle_alpha   90.00
_cell.angle_beta   90.00
_cell.angle_gamma   90.00
#
_symmetry.space_group_name_H-M   'P 1'
#
loop_
_entity.id
_entity.type
_entity.pdbx_description
1 polymer ?
#
loop_
_entity_poly.entity_id
_entity_poly.type
_entity_poly.pdbx_seq_one_letter_code
_entity_poly.pdbx_strand_id
1 'polypeptide(L)' 'QDATLCLAILQGYNVSMYANPEDEDRKRSVLQRSLTLLDVLPPSLLKQQLSAVCHGMQELCETN' A
#
# COMPACT_ATOMS: atom_id res chain seq x y z
N GLN A 1 15.07 2.32 -3.94
CA GLN A 1 14.23 3.49 -4.28
C GLN A 1 12.74 3.13 -4.38
N ASP A 2 12.40 1.83 -4.41
CA ASP A 2 11.05 1.32 -4.68
C ASP A 2 10.03 1.49 -3.54
N ALA A 3 10.47 1.45 -2.28
CA ALA A 3 9.56 1.53 -1.14
C ALA A 3 8.89 2.92 -1.01
N THR A 4 9.63 4.00 -1.27
CA THR A 4 9.07 5.37 -1.26
C THR A 4 8.08 5.57 -2.40
N LEU A 5 8.35 4.99 -3.57
CA LEU A 5 7.45 5.04 -4.72
C LEU A 5 6.16 4.27 -4.43
N CYS A 6 6.26 3.07 -3.85
CA CYS A 6 5.09 2.31 -3.43
C CYS A 6 4.26 3.08 -2.41
N LEU A 7 4.90 3.70 -1.41
CA LEU A 7 4.20 4.51 -0.40
C LEU A 7 3.40 5.64 -1.05
N ALA A 8 4.00 6.39 -1.98
CA ALA A 8 3.34 7.51 -2.65
C ALA A 8 2.14 7.05 -3.51
N ILE A 9 2.28 5.93 -4.22
CA ILE A 9 1.20 5.35 -5.03
C ILE A 9 0.03 4.92 -4.13
N LEU A 10 0.33 4.24 -3.02
CA LEU A 10 -0.67 3.75 -2.09
C LEU A 10 -1.42 4.88 -1.38
N GLN A 11 -0.71 5.94 -0.98
CA GLN A 11 -1.34 7.15 -0.44
C GLN A 11 -2.23 7.84 -1.47
N GLY A 12 -1.84 7.86 -2.75
CA GLY A 12 -2.68 8.37 -3.84
C GLY A 12 -3.97 7.58 -4.03
N TYR A 13 -3.91 6.25 -3.92
CA TYR A 13 -5.09 5.38 -3.97
C TYR A 13 -6.03 5.55 -2.77
N ASN A 14 -5.48 5.84 -1.58
CA ASN A 14 -6.28 6.06 -0.36
C ASN A 14 -7.15 7.32 -0.39
N VAL A 15 -6.84 8.29 -1.27
CA VAL A 15 -7.59 9.57 -1.40
C VAL A 15 -8.59 9.51 -2.57
N SER A 16 -8.43 8.55 -3.47
CA SER A 16 -9.23 8.44 -4.69
C SER A 16 -10.43 7.51 -4.47
N MET A 17 -11.65 8.07 -4.44
CA MET A 17 -12.94 7.40 -4.23
C MET A 17 -13.36 6.46 -5.38
N TYR A 18 -12.44 6.01 -6.25
CA TYR A 18 -12.79 5.26 -7.46
C TYR A 18 -12.70 3.75 -7.22
N ALA A 19 -13.86 3.15 -6.92
CA ALA A 19 -14.09 1.71 -6.80
C ALA A 19 -14.12 1.02 -8.18
N ASN A 20 -13.10 1.23 -9.00
CA ASN A 20 -12.94 0.48 -10.25
C ASN A 20 -12.20 -0.84 -9.95
N PRO A 21 -12.67 -2.00 -10.45
CA PRO A 21 -12.04 -3.29 -10.19
C PRO A 21 -10.60 -3.38 -10.72
N GLU A 22 -10.25 -2.63 -11.77
CA GLU A 22 -8.88 -2.54 -12.30
C GLU A 22 -7.93 -1.76 -11.36
N ASP A 23 -8.46 -0.74 -10.67
CA ASP A 23 -7.71 0.03 -9.67
C ASP A 23 -7.54 -0.77 -8.37
N GLU A 24 -8.52 -1.59 -7.99
CA GLU A 24 -8.40 -2.54 -6.88
C GLU A 24 -7.32 -3.61 -7.16
N ASP A 25 -7.22 -4.12 -8.40
CA ASP A 25 -6.17 -5.06 -8.79
C ASP A 25 -4.77 -4.41 -8.74
N ARG A 26 -4.63 -3.18 -9.27
CA ARG A 26 -3.40 -2.39 -9.14
C ARG A 26 -3.04 -2.12 -7.70
N LYS A 27 -4.01 -1.71 -6.87
CA LYS A 27 -3.83 -1.46 -5.45
C LYS A 27 -3.36 -2.74 -4.72
N ARG A 28 -3.98 -3.90 -4.99
CA ARG A 28 -3.56 -5.20 -4.45
C ARG A 28 -2.14 -5.57 -4.90
N SER A 29 -1.82 -5.36 -6.18
CA SER A 29 -0.47 -5.60 -6.71
C SER A 29 0.60 -4.73 -6.03
N VAL A 30 0.30 -3.44 -5.79
CA VAL A 30 1.22 -2.53 -5.09
C VAL A 30 1.29 -2.86 -3.60
N LEU A 31 0.18 -3.24 -2.96
CA LEU A 31 0.14 -3.71 -1.58
C LEU A 31 1.02 -4.94 -1.39
N GLN A 32 0.87 -5.95 -2.26
CA GLN A 32 1.66 -7.18 -2.20
C GLN A 32 3.16 -6.89 -2.37
N ARG A 33 3.54 -6.04 -3.33
CA ARG A 33 4.93 -5.58 -3.48
C ARG A 33 5.44 -4.84 -2.24
N SER A 34 4.60 -4.01 -1.63
CA SER A 34 4.94 -3.27 -0.42
C SER A 34 5.15 -4.17 0.79
N LEU A 35 4.33 -5.21 0.97
CA LEU A 35 4.51 -6.24 1.99
C LEU A 35 5.80 -7.03 1.77
N THR A 36 6.11 -7.38 0.52
CA THR A 36 7.36 -8.07 0.16
C THR A 36 8.58 -7.18 0.48
N LEU A 37 8.48 -5.88 0.20
CA LEU A 37 9.49 -4.89 0.57
C LEU A 37 9.60 -4.74 2.10
N LEU A 38 8.49 -4.82 2.83
CA LEU A 38 8.45 -4.75 4.28
C LEU A 38 9.26 -5.88 4.94
N ASP A 39 9.22 -7.07 4.36
CA ASP A 39 9.92 -8.26 4.84
C ASP A 39 11.45 -8.10 4.72
N VAL A 40 11.92 -7.57 3.59
CA VAL A 40 13.36 -7.35 3.31
C VAL A 40 13.90 -6.05 3.91
N LEU A 41 13.05 -5.08 4.27
CA LEU A 41 13.49 -3.80 4.81
C LEU A 41 13.92 -3.92 6.28
N PRO A 42 15.07 -3.31 6.65
CA PRO A 42 15.48 -3.20 8.04
C PRO A 42 14.52 -2.29 8.83
N PRO A 43 14.42 -2.48 10.16
CA PRO A 43 13.60 -1.63 11.03
C PRO A 43 14.00 -0.16 10.86
N SER A 44 13.08 0.62 10.31
CA SER A 44 13.27 2.02 9.94
C SER A 44 11.92 2.74 9.92
N LEU A 45 11.96 4.07 9.99
CA LEU A 45 10.74 4.89 9.87
C LEU A 45 9.99 4.64 8.55
N LEU A 46 10.71 4.29 7.49
CA LEU A 46 10.13 3.91 6.20
C LEU A 46 9.33 2.60 6.31
N LYS A 47 9.85 1.59 7.02
CA LYS A 47 9.14 0.34 7.31
C LYS A 47 7.86 0.59 8.11
N GLN A 48 7.92 1.45 9.12
CA GLN A 48 6.73 1.79 9.91
C GLN A 48 5.65 2.51 9.08
N GLN A 49 6.06 3.48 8.25
CA GLN A 49 5.12 4.18 7.36
C GLN A 49 4.51 3.24 6.32
N LEU A 50 5.31 2.38 5.69
CA LEU A 50 4.84 1.41 4.70
C LEU A 50 3.87 0.40 5.35
N SER A 51 4.17 -0.06 6.57
CA SER A 51 3.29 -0.95 7.34
C SER A 51 1.94 -0.30 7.65
N ALA A 52 1.95 0.95 8.11
CA ALA A 52 0.72 1.68 8.45
C ALA A 52 -0.18 1.87 7.22
N VAL A 53 0.40 2.22 6.07
CA VAL A 53 -0.33 2.37 4.81
C VAL A 53 -0.86 1.03 4.29
N CYS A 54 -0.08 -0.06 4.41
CA CYS A 54 -0.56 -1.40 4.02
C CYS A 54 -1.78 -1.82 4.86
N HIS A 55 -1.73 -1.58 6.17
CA HIS A 55 -2.81 -1.94 7.09
C HIS A 55 -4.09 -1.14 6.82
N GLY A 56 -3.97 0.18 6.60
CA GLY A 56 -5.13 1.03 6.28
C GLY A 56 -5.83 0.64 4.98
N MET A 57 -5.09 0.14 3.99
CA MET A 57 -5.71 -0.32 2.74
C MET A 57 -6.36 -1.70 2.83
N GLN A 58 -5.90 -2.58 3.72
CA GLN A 58 -6.59 -3.84 3.98
C GLN A 58 -7.96 -3.57 4.60
N GLU A 59 -8.03 -2.66 5.58
CA GLU A 59 -9.28 -2.28 6.25
C GLU A 59 -10.29 -1.63 5.27
N LEU A 60 -9.80 -0.82 4.32
CA LEU A 60 -10.63 -0.27 3.24
C LEU A 60 -11.15 -1.33 2.26
N CYS A 61 -10.49 -2.49 2.13
CA CYS A 61 -10.95 -3.58 1.27
C CYS A 61 -11.99 -4.47 1.98
N GLU A 62 -11.99 -4.51 3.33
CA GLU A 62 -12.96 -5.27 4.14
C GLU A 62 -14.27 -4.51 4.41
N THR A 63 -14.30 -3.19 4.19
CA THR A 63 -15.49 -2.35 4.48
C THR A 63 -16.42 -2.15 3.26
N ASN A 64 -16.32 -2.98 2.22
CA ASN A 64 -17.20 -2.93 1.04
C ASN A 64 -18.01 -4.21 0.84
#